data_AF-A0A4R2EPT5-F1
#
_entry.id   AF-A0A4R2EPT5-F1
#
_cell.length_a   1.000
_cell.length_b   1.000
_cell.length_c   1.000
_cell.angle_alpha   90.00
_cell.angle_beta   90.00
_cell.angle_gamma   90.00
#
_symmetry.space_group_name_H-M   'P 1'
#
loop_
_entity.id
_entity.type
_entity.pdbx_description
1 polymer ?
#
loop_
_entity_poly.entity_id
_entity_poly.type
_entity_poly.pdbx_seq_one_letter_code
_entity_poly.pdbx_strand_id
1 'polypeptide(L)'
;MFYKLLTDGRGQLANDQFDSLHFFLYLPVTAKITLEYMTKKGLKIVVLAKQVPDTRNVGKDAMKADGTVNRAALPAIFNPEDLNALEQALRLKDRYPGTTVTILTMGPGRAADIIREGMYRGADCGVLLTDRKFAGSDTLATSYALSQAVKKIQPDLVIAGRQAIDGDTAQVGPQVAEKLGWPQVTYAESILSFENEEMTIKRRLEHGIEVVAGKLPMVITVTASAPEARPRNAKHLMKFKHARTVTELQEQTSDYYMELQSREYLRIPEWGVADVDADVEQLGLSGSPTKVKKIDNVVFAAKEAKRLSSEDTDIEWLIKELMANHTIG
;
A
#
# COMPACT_ATOMS: atom_id res chain seq x y z
N MET A 1 6.65 -37.00 -16.95
CA MET A 1 7.76 -37.91 -17.37
C MET A 1 8.92 -37.57 -16.44
N PHE A 2 9.14 -38.16 -15.27
CA PHE A 2 9.14 -39.54 -14.81
C PHE A 2 8.65 -39.59 -13.34
N TYR A 3 7.71 -40.49 -13.02
CA TYR A 3 7.56 -41.01 -11.65
C TYR A 3 8.11 -42.43 -11.70
N LYS A 4 9.19 -42.71 -10.96
CA LYS A 4 9.69 -44.08 -10.77
C LYS A 4 9.33 -44.49 -9.35
N LEU A 5 8.20 -45.20 -9.22
CA LEU A 5 7.84 -45.94 -8.03
C LEU A 5 8.94 -46.99 -7.78
N LEU A 6 9.60 -46.91 -6.63
CA LEU A 6 10.46 -47.98 -6.13
C LEU A 6 9.56 -49.02 -5.47
N THR A 7 9.31 -50.13 -6.15
CA THR A 7 8.81 -51.36 -5.54
C THR A 7 10.01 -52.25 -5.25
N ASP A 8 10.02 -52.90 -4.08
CA ASP A 8 11.00 -53.95 -3.81
C ASP A 8 10.77 -55.17 -4.71
N GLY A 9 11.80 -56.00 -4.85
CA GLY A 9 11.85 -57.15 -5.75
C GLY A 9 10.91 -58.32 -5.44
N ARG A 10 9.81 -58.12 -4.68
CA ARG A 10 8.77 -59.14 -4.48
C ARG A 10 7.32 -58.64 -4.60
N GLY A 11 7.08 -57.40 -5.00
CA GLY A 11 5.75 -56.97 -5.46
C GLY A 11 4.64 -57.00 -4.40
N GLN A 12 4.96 -56.69 -3.14
CA GLN A 12 3.95 -56.35 -2.12
C GLN A 12 4.24 -54.96 -1.52
N LEU A 13 3.19 -54.16 -1.34
CA LEU A 13 3.25 -52.91 -0.59
C LEU A 13 3.46 -53.23 0.89
N ALA A 14 4.68 -53.03 1.39
CA ALA A 14 4.97 -53.10 2.81
C ALA A 14 4.33 -51.90 3.52
N ASN A 15 3.22 -52.17 4.19
CA ASN A 15 2.65 -51.32 5.22
C ASN A 15 3.56 -51.45 6.44
N ASP A 16 4.49 -50.52 6.65
CA ASP A 16 5.13 -50.36 7.97
C ASP A 16 5.56 -48.91 8.20
N GLN A 17 5.33 -48.48 9.43
CA GLN A 17 5.47 -47.12 9.95
C GLN A 17 6.88 -46.56 9.70
N PHE A 18 7.00 -45.60 8.77
CA PHE A 18 8.20 -44.78 8.65
C PHE A 18 8.06 -43.53 9.51
N ASP A 19 8.81 -43.52 10.60
CA ASP A 19 8.96 -42.42 11.53
C ASP A 19 9.54 -41.19 10.82
N SER A 20 8.76 -40.11 10.70
CA SER A 20 9.02 -38.97 9.81
C SER A 20 10.25 -38.14 10.16
N LEU A 21 10.89 -38.37 11.31
CA LEU A 21 12.12 -37.68 11.70
C LEU A 21 13.40 -38.31 11.11
N HIS A 22 13.44 -39.61 10.86
CA HIS A 22 14.68 -40.28 10.44
C HIS A 22 15.00 -40.07 8.94
N PHE A 23 14.01 -39.73 8.13
CA PHE A 23 14.19 -39.48 6.70
C PHE A 23 14.93 -38.15 6.42
N PHE A 24 14.89 -37.20 7.36
CA PHE A 24 15.54 -35.90 7.21
C PHE A 24 17.07 -35.96 7.27
N LEU A 25 17.67 -36.95 7.92
CA LEU A 25 19.14 -37.03 8.05
C LEU A 25 19.86 -37.43 6.77
N TYR A 26 19.18 -38.11 5.84
CA TYR A 26 19.78 -38.69 4.63
C TYR A 26 19.48 -37.95 3.32
N LEU A 27 18.76 -36.83 3.37
CA LEU A 27 18.55 -35.99 2.20
C LEU A 27 19.85 -35.23 1.86
N PRO A 28 20.29 -35.24 0.58
CA PRO A 28 21.43 -34.43 0.15
C PRO A 28 21.16 -32.95 0.47
N VAL A 29 22.20 -32.18 0.79
CA VAL A 29 22.09 -30.76 1.20
C VAL A 29 21.23 -29.94 0.24
N THR A 30 21.33 -30.21 -1.07
CA THR A 30 20.46 -29.60 -2.09
C THR A 30 18.99 -29.96 -1.92
N ALA A 31 18.64 -31.19 -1.57
CA ALA A 31 17.25 -31.57 -1.32
C ALA A 31 16.70 -31.03 0.01
N LYS A 32 17.56 -30.84 1.04
CA LYS A 32 17.19 -30.08 2.25
C LYS A 32 16.91 -28.61 1.96
N ILE A 33 17.78 -27.96 1.19
CA ILE A 33 17.57 -26.58 0.72
C ILE A 33 16.29 -26.48 -0.10
N THR A 34 16.03 -27.45 -0.99
CA THR A 34 14.79 -27.48 -1.78
C THR A 34 13.56 -27.73 -0.89
N LEU A 35 13.63 -28.60 0.13
CA LEU A 35 12.50 -28.82 1.06
C LEU A 35 12.24 -27.63 2.00
N GLU A 36 13.28 -26.96 2.49
CA GLU A 36 13.18 -25.70 3.24
C GLU A 36 12.58 -24.58 2.37
N TYR A 37 12.94 -24.52 1.07
CA TYR A 37 12.30 -23.63 0.11
C TYR A 37 10.84 -24.02 -0.18
N MET A 38 10.50 -25.30 -0.16
CA MET A 38 9.14 -25.80 -0.37
C MET A 38 8.23 -25.67 0.86
N THR A 39 8.78 -25.27 2.02
CA THR A 39 8.02 -25.04 3.27
C THR A 39 7.94 -23.57 3.66
N LYS A 40 8.41 -22.63 2.83
CA LYS A 40 8.16 -21.20 3.06
C LYS A 40 6.70 -20.87 2.72
N LYS A 41 5.88 -20.74 3.76
CA LYS A 41 4.53 -20.18 3.68
C LYS A 41 4.60 -18.83 2.96
N GLY A 42 3.89 -18.69 1.84
CA GLY A 42 3.79 -17.41 1.14
C GLY A 42 3.16 -16.34 2.04
N LEU A 43 3.56 -15.08 1.85
CA LEU A 43 3.09 -13.97 2.67
C LEU A 43 1.70 -13.50 2.22
N LYS A 44 0.80 -13.21 3.16
CA LYS A 44 -0.40 -12.42 2.90
C LYS A 44 -0.08 -10.95 3.14
N ILE A 45 0.01 -10.17 2.06
CA ILE A 45 0.35 -8.74 2.13
C ILE A 45 -0.89 -7.89 1.85
N VAL A 46 -1.16 -6.91 2.71
CA VAL A 46 -2.12 -5.85 2.45
C VAL A 46 -1.37 -4.56 2.13
N VAL A 47 -1.71 -3.94 1.01
CA VAL A 47 -1.22 -2.61 0.66
C VAL A 47 -2.33 -1.59 0.96
N LEU A 48 -2.09 -0.69 1.90
CA LEU A 48 -2.98 0.44 2.13
C LEU A 48 -2.74 1.46 1.02
N ALA A 49 -3.80 1.79 0.30
CA ALA A 49 -3.73 2.72 -0.81
C ALA A 49 -4.83 3.78 -0.71
N LYS A 50 -4.51 5.01 -1.14
CA LYS A 50 -5.44 6.13 -1.13
C LYS A 50 -5.55 6.76 -2.52
N GLN A 51 -6.79 7.05 -2.91
CA GLN A 51 -7.07 7.88 -4.08
C GLN A 51 -7.01 9.35 -3.65
N VAL A 52 -6.18 10.13 -4.33
CA VAL A 52 -5.91 11.53 -4.00
C VAL A 52 -6.07 12.40 -5.25
N PRO A 53 -6.48 13.67 -5.15
CA PRO A 53 -6.36 14.60 -6.26
C PRO A 53 -4.87 14.81 -6.62
N ASP A 54 -4.55 14.98 -7.90
CA ASP A 54 -3.18 15.31 -8.34
C ASP A 54 -2.82 16.76 -7.97
N THR A 55 -2.23 16.94 -6.79
CA THR A 55 -1.80 18.24 -6.26
C THR A 55 -0.43 18.70 -6.77
N ARG A 56 0.27 17.91 -7.61
CA ARG A 56 1.57 18.30 -8.16
C ARG A 56 1.44 19.19 -9.39
N ASN A 57 0.38 18.96 -10.16
CA ASN A 57 0.04 19.72 -11.36
C ASN A 57 -1.11 20.69 -11.07
N VAL A 58 -0.97 21.48 -10.00
CA VAL A 58 -1.95 22.50 -9.59
C VAL A 58 -1.93 23.69 -10.57
N GLY A 59 -2.80 23.66 -11.56
CA GLY A 59 -3.17 24.83 -12.36
C GLY A 59 -3.94 25.88 -11.53
N LYS A 60 -4.26 27.03 -12.12
CA LYS A 60 -4.97 28.13 -11.43
C LYS A 60 -6.32 27.72 -10.82
N ASP A 61 -6.96 26.67 -11.36
CA ASP A 61 -8.29 26.19 -10.95
C ASP A 61 -8.25 25.01 -9.95
N ALA A 62 -7.06 24.66 -9.46
CA ALA A 62 -6.84 23.50 -8.61
C ALA A 62 -7.41 23.65 -7.19
N MET A 63 -7.72 24.87 -6.77
CA MET A 63 -8.32 25.20 -5.47
C MET A 63 -9.66 25.90 -5.69
N LYS A 64 -10.63 25.63 -4.83
CA LYS A 64 -11.91 26.36 -4.79
C LYS A 64 -11.73 27.70 -4.07
N ALA A 65 -12.75 28.56 -4.14
CA ALA A 65 -12.76 29.85 -3.44
C ALA A 65 -12.63 29.72 -1.91
N ASP A 66 -13.02 28.57 -1.34
CA ASP A 66 -12.89 28.24 0.09
C ASP A 66 -11.52 27.64 0.47
N GLY A 67 -10.57 27.62 -0.48
CA GLY A 67 -9.23 27.05 -0.29
C GLY A 67 -9.19 25.52 -0.26
N THR A 68 -10.31 24.82 -0.36
CA THR A 68 -10.31 23.36 -0.50
C THR A 68 -9.84 22.96 -1.89
N VAL A 69 -9.22 21.78 -2.00
CA VAL A 69 -8.81 21.21 -3.29
C VAL A 69 -10.04 21.02 -4.19
N ASN A 70 -9.98 21.55 -5.42
CA ASN A 70 -11.01 21.37 -6.43
C ASN A 70 -10.89 19.98 -7.07
N ARG A 71 -11.50 18.99 -6.40
CA ARG A 71 -11.52 17.58 -6.83
C ARG A 71 -12.24 17.31 -8.15
N ALA A 72 -12.94 18.30 -8.72
CA ALA A 72 -13.55 18.20 -10.06
C ALA A 72 -12.59 18.69 -11.16
N ALA A 73 -11.67 19.59 -10.83
CA ALA A 73 -10.67 20.12 -11.76
C ALA A 73 -9.37 19.30 -11.77
N LEU A 74 -9.07 18.60 -10.68
CA LEU A 74 -7.88 17.74 -10.59
C LEU A 74 -8.22 16.26 -10.85
N PRO A 75 -7.44 15.56 -11.68
CA PRO A 75 -7.62 14.13 -11.86
C PRO A 75 -7.36 13.40 -10.54
N ALA A 76 -8.19 12.40 -10.24
CA ALA A 76 -7.98 11.51 -9.11
C ALA A 76 -6.91 10.48 -9.49
N ILE A 77 -5.85 10.40 -8.71
CA ILE A 77 -4.70 9.52 -8.94
C ILE A 77 -4.48 8.56 -7.77
N PHE A 78 -3.73 7.50 -8.04
CA PHE A 78 -3.15 6.64 -7.01
C PHE A 78 -2.08 7.45 -6.27
N ASN A 79 -2.18 7.59 -4.95
CA ASN A 79 -1.16 8.29 -4.17
C ASN A 79 0.24 7.75 -4.49
N PRO A 80 1.21 8.61 -4.85
CA PRO A 80 2.48 8.10 -5.40
C PRO A 80 3.33 7.29 -4.41
N GLU A 81 3.40 7.66 -3.12
CA GLU A 81 4.11 6.82 -2.14
C GLU A 81 3.40 5.47 -1.92
N ASP A 82 2.08 5.39 -2.13
CA ASP A 82 1.35 4.13 -2.06
C ASP A 82 1.64 3.24 -3.30
N LEU A 83 2.01 3.84 -4.45
CA LEU A 83 2.53 3.08 -5.59
C LEU A 83 3.91 2.48 -5.26
N ASN A 84 4.79 3.22 -4.58
CA ASN A 84 6.04 2.65 -4.08
C ASN A 84 5.77 1.50 -3.10
N ALA A 85 4.75 1.62 -2.24
CA ALA A 85 4.34 0.58 -1.30
C ALA A 85 3.89 -0.69 -2.03
N LEU A 86 3.07 -0.53 -3.07
CA LEU A 86 2.67 -1.62 -3.95
C LEU A 86 3.88 -2.30 -4.58
N GLU A 87 4.86 -1.55 -5.08
CA GLU A 87 6.05 -2.16 -5.67
C GLU A 87 6.84 -2.99 -4.66
N GLN A 88 6.99 -2.53 -3.42
CA GLN A 88 7.65 -3.34 -2.39
C GLN A 88 6.90 -4.65 -2.14
N ALA A 89 5.56 -4.62 -2.10
CA ALA A 89 4.75 -5.82 -1.99
C ALA A 89 4.93 -6.76 -3.19
N LEU A 90 4.95 -6.22 -4.42
CA LEU A 90 5.14 -7.01 -5.64
C LEU A 90 6.53 -7.63 -5.74
N ARG A 91 7.58 -6.93 -5.27
CA ARG A 91 8.94 -7.50 -5.19
C ARG A 91 9.03 -8.65 -4.21
N LEU A 92 8.33 -8.56 -3.07
CA LEU A 92 8.20 -9.68 -2.13
C LEU A 92 7.45 -10.84 -2.78
N LYS A 93 6.37 -10.54 -3.52
CA LYS A 93 5.61 -11.55 -4.28
C LYS A 93 6.45 -12.28 -5.33
N ASP A 94 7.28 -11.56 -6.06
CA ASP A 94 8.18 -12.15 -7.06
C ASP A 94 9.25 -13.04 -6.41
N ARG A 95 9.72 -12.66 -5.20
CA ARG A 95 10.80 -13.36 -4.49
C ARG A 95 10.32 -14.57 -3.68
N TYR A 96 9.11 -14.52 -3.14
CA TYR A 96 8.59 -15.53 -2.21
C TYR A 96 7.32 -16.17 -2.80
N PRO A 97 7.42 -17.38 -3.39
CA PRO A 97 6.29 -18.09 -3.98
C PRO A 97 5.11 -18.26 -3.02
N GLY A 98 3.89 -18.22 -3.55
CA GLY A 98 2.66 -18.31 -2.77
C GLY A 98 2.25 -17.01 -2.05
N THR A 99 3.06 -15.95 -2.13
CA THR A 99 2.72 -14.63 -1.61
C THR A 99 1.57 -14.01 -2.39
N THR A 100 0.61 -13.41 -1.67
CA THR A 100 -0.53 -12.68 -2.24
C THR A 100 -0.51 -11.22 -1.81
N VAL A 101 -1.01 -10.34 -2.67
CA VAL A 101 -1.06 -8.89 -2.47
C VAL A 101 -2.50 -8.42 -2.65
N THR A 102 -3.08 -7.88 -1.58
CA THR A 102 -4.43 -7.31 -1.54
C THR A 102 -4.34 -5.79 -1.40
N ILE A 103 -4.98 -5.04 -2.30
CA ILE A 103 -5.13 -3.59 -2.13
C ILE A 103 -6.28 -3.31 -1.17
N LEU A 104 -6.06 -2.53 -0.12
CA LEU A 104 -7.13 -2.03 0.76
C LEU A 104 -7.18 -0.50 0.65
N THR A 105 -8.33 0.03 0.24
CA THR A 105 -8.56 1.48 0.17
C THR A 105 -9.84 1.85 0.87
N MET A 106 -9.82 2.99 1.57
CA MET A 106 -11.00 3.59 2.18
C MET A 106 -11.39 4.83 1.39
N GLY A 107 -12.63 4.90 0.93
CA GLY A 107 -13.09 6.04 0.14
C GLY A 107 -14.46 5.84 -0.49
N PRO A 108 -14.92 6.82 -1.29
CA PRO A 108 -16.14 6.69 -2.07
C PRO A 108 -16.01 5.60 -3.14
N GLY A 109 -17.13 5.17 -3.74
CA GLY A 109 -17.19 4.13 -4.79
C GLY A 109 -16.10 4.24 -5.87
N ARG A 110 -15.85 5.46 -6.38
CA ARG A 110 -14.80 5.75 -7.37
C ARG A 110 -13.37 5.38 -6.94
N ALA A 111 -13.11 5.17 -5.65
CA ALA A 111 -11.80 4.71 -5.17
C ALA A 111 -11.51 3.26 -5.60
N ALA A 112 -12.50 2.50 -6.08
CA ALA A 112 -12.30 1.22 -6.75
C ALA A 112 -11.34 1.32 -7.96
N ASP A 113 -11.19 2.52 -8.57
CA ASP A 113 -10.26 2.75 -9.66
C ASP A 113 -8.81 2.41 -9.29
N ILE A 114 -8.37 2.80 -8.09
CA ILE A 114 -6.98 2.54 -7.68
C ILE A 114 -6.74 1.08 -7.30
N ILE A 115 -7.78 0.34 -6.91
CA ILE A 115 -7.71 -1.12 -6.73
C ILE A 115 -7.41 -1.78 -8.08
N ARG A 116 -8.16 -1.42 -9.12
CA ARG A 116 -7.94 -1.92 -10.48
C ARG A 116 -6.54 -1.58 -10.98
N GLU A 117 -6.06 -0.36 -10.72
CA GLU A 117 -4.69 0.04 -11.04
C GLU A 117 -3.63 -0.83 -10.37
N GLY A 118 -3.84 -1.20 -9.10
CA GLY A 118 -2.97 -2.15 -8.41
C GLY A 118 -3.00 -3.54 -9.04
N MET A 119 -4.18 -4.02 -9.42
CA MET A 119 -4.37 -5.32 -10.09
C MET A 119 -3.71 -5.34 -11.48
N TYR A 120 -3.77 -4.24 -12.22
CA TYR A 120 -3.08 -4.10 -13.52
C TYR A 120 -1.55 -4.18 -13.39
N ARG A 121 -0.99 -3.92 -12.21
CA ARG A 121 0.45 -3.99 -11.92
C ARG A 121 0.88 -5.30 -11.27
N GLY A 122 -0.06 -6.12 -10.81
CA GLY A 122 0.21 -7.47 -10.30
C GLY A 122 -0.37 -7.80 -8.93
N ALA A 123 -1.15 -6.90 -8.31
CA ALA A 123 -1.93 -7.25 -7.12
C ALA A 123 -2.95 -8.34 -7.46
N ASP A 124 -3.27 -9.21 -6.50
CA ASP A 124 -4.17 -10.35 -6.72
C ASP A 124 -5.63 -9.94 -6.67
N CYS A 125 -5.98 -9.06 -5.74
CA CYS A 125 -7.33 -8.56 -5.51
C CYS A 125 -7.27 -7.24 -4.73
N GLY A 126 -8.45 -6.70 -4.39
CA GLY A 126 -8.54 -5.62 -3.42
C GLY A 126 -9.93 -5.47 -2.83
N VAL A 127 -10.01 -4.67 -1.78
CA VAL A 127 -11.21 -4.40 -0.99
C VAL A 127 -11.41 -2.89 -0.92
N LEU A 128 -12.65 -2.45 -1.19
CA LEU A 128 -13.08 -1.08 -1.00
C LEU A 128 -13.81 -0.97 0.36
N LEU A 129 -13.23 -0.23 1.29
CA LEU A 129 -13.86 0.13 2.55
C LEU A 129 -14.67 1.41 2.33
N THR A 130 -15.99 1.29 2.23
CA THR A 130 -16.90 2.37 1.81
C THR A 130 -18.17 2.38 2.65
N ASP A 131 -18.43 3.49 3.33
CA ASP A 131 -19.63 3.75 4.13
C ASP A 131 -19.73 5.26 4.37
N ARG A 132 -20.96 5.79 4.45
CA ARG A 132 -21.20 7.19 4.81
C ARG A 132 -20.66 7.52 6.21
N LYS A 133 -20.63 6.55 7.11
CA LYS A 133 -20.08 6.70 8.47
C LYS A 133 -18.57 6.95 8.51
N PHE A 134 -17.83 6.67 7.43
CA PHE A 134 -16.41 7.00 7.33
C PHE A 134 -16.16 8.46 6.90
N ALA A 135 -17.21 9.20 6.51
CA ALA A 135 -17.06 10.55 6.00
C ALA A 135 -16.53 11.53 7.07
N GLY A 136 -15.65 12.44 6.65
CA GLY A 136 -15.08 13.46 7.53
C GLY A 136 -14.07 12.94 8.55
N SER A 137 -13.57 11.71 8.38
CA SER A 137 -12.55 11.13 9.25
C SER A 137 -11.24 11.93 9.21
N ASP A 138 -10.68 12.18 10.38
CA ASP A 138 -9.27 12.54 10.55
C ASP A 138 -8.37 11.29 10.50
N THR A 139 -7.09 11.43 10.84
CA THR A 139 -6.14 10.31 10.81
C THR A 139 -6.48 9.21 11.80
N LEU A 140 -6.94 9.56 13.02
CA LEU A 140 -7.24 8.59 14.07
C LEU A 140 -8.47 7.75 13.72
N ALA A 141 -9.53 8.37 13.21
CA ALA A 141 -10.73 7.68 12.74
C ALA A 141 -10.44 6.86 11.47
N THR A 142 -9.64 7.39 10.54
CA THR A 142 -9.23 6.69 9.32
C THR A 142 -8.42 5.42 9.64
N SER A 143 -7.41 5.54 10.50
CA SER A 143 -6.58 4.40 10.91
C SER A 143 -7.38 3.37 11.70
N TYR A 144 -8.39 3.79 12.47
CA TYR A 144 -9.30 2.85 13.13
C TYR A 144 -10.08 2.01 12.12
N ALA A 145 -10.76 2.65 11.17
CA ALA A 145 -11.50 1.95 10.13
C ALA A 145 -10.63 0.95 9.35
N LEU A 146 -9.43 1.40 8.91
CA LEU A 146 -8.47 0.54 8.21
C LEU A 146 -7.97 -0.62 9.09
N SER A 147 -7.71 -0.38 10.37
CA SER A 147 -7.27 -1.45 11.29
C SER A 147 -8.33 -2.56 11.46
N GLN A 148 -9.62 -2.21 11.46
CA GLN A 148 -10.70 -3.21 11.52
C GLN A 148 -10.77 -4.06 10.26
N ALA A 149 -10.64 -3.43 9.08
CA ALA A 149 -10.53 -4.15 7.82
C ALA A 149 -9.29 -5.06 7.78
N VAL A 150 -8.13 -4.59 8.28
CA VAL A 150 -6.91 -5.40 8.38
C VAL A 150 -7.11 -6.59 9.32
N LYS A 151 -7.76 -6.42 10.49
CA LYS A 151 -8.08 -7.52 11.42
C LYS A 151 -8.94 -8.58 10.77
N LYS A 152 -9.90 -8.19 9.92
CA LYS A 152 -10.74 -9.13 9.15
C LYS A 152 -9.94 -9.88 8.08
N ILE A 153 -9.01 -9.20 7.39
CA ILE A 153 -8.17 -9.82 6.35
C ILE A 153 -7.13 -10.79 6.95
N GLN A 154 -6.64 -10.51 8.16
CA GLN A 154 -5.58 -11.25 8.84
C GLN A 154 -4.31 -11.43 7.98
N PRO A 155 -3.69 -10.33 7.49
CA PRO A 155 -2.45 -10.42 6.74
C PRO A 155 -1.24 -10.66 7.66
N ASP A 156 -0.14 -11.13 7.07
CA ASP A 156 1.14 -11.20 7.75
C ASP A 156 1.89 -9.85 7.68
N LEU A 157 1.62 -9.04 6.65
CA LEU A 157 2.31 -7.77 6.43
C LEU A 157 1.36 -6.70 5.90
N VAL A 158 1.44 -5.49 6.47
CA VAL A 158 0.81 -4.29 5.89
C VAL A 158 1.89 -3.36 5.37
N ILE A 159 1.75 -2.89 4.13
CA ILE A 159 2.63 -1.87 3.54
C ILE A 159 1.79 -0.65 3.14
N ALA A 160 2.26 0.56 3.43
CA ALA A 160 1.61 1.80 3.04
C ALA A 160 2.65 2.81 2.51
N GLY A 161 2.21 3.83 1.79
CA GLY A 161 3.03 5.04 1.64
C GLY A 161 3.19 5.73 2.99
N ARG A 162 4.27 6.49 3.17
CA ARG A 162 4.48 7.29 4.39
C ARG A 162 3.41 8.36 4.49
N GLN A 163 3.15 9.11 3.42
CA GLN A 163 2.16 10.19 3.41
C GLN A 163 1.32 10.21 2.13
N ALA A 164 0.11 10.73 2.26
CA ALA A 164 -0.75 11.07 1.14
C ALA A 164 -0.67 12.56 0.83
N ILE A 165 -0.43 12.91 -0.44
CA ILE A 165 -0.14 14.29 -0.90
C ILE A 165 -1.28 15.30 -0.76
N ASP A 166 -2.47 14.85 -0.35
CA ASP A 166 -3.63 15.70 -0.12
C ASP A 166 -3.79 16.11 1.36
N GLY A 167 -3.28 15.30 2.28
CA GLY A 167 -3.36 15.54 3.73
C GLY A 167 -2.01 15.74 4.41
N ASP A 168 -0.92 15.22 3.85
CA ASP A 168 0.48 15.39 4.29
C ASP A 168 0.75 15.15 5.78
N THR A 169 -0.03 14.28 6.44
CA THR A 169 0.09 14.05 7.89
C THR A 169 1.13 12.99 8.26
N ALA A 170 1.41 12.05 7.36
CA ALA A 170 2.23 10.86 7.63
C ALA A 170 1.82 10.00 8.85
N GLN A 171 0.56 10.07 9.28
CA GLN A 171 0.10 9.48 10.56
C GLN A 171 -0.62 8.13 10.43
N VAL A 172 -1.31 7.88 9.32
CA VAL A 172 -2.26 6.75 9.22
C VAL A 172 -1.56 5.40 9.33
N GLY A 173 -0.45 5.19 8.63
CA GLY A 173 0.31 3.94 8.70
C GLY A 173 0.73 3.58 10.14
N PRO A 174 1.42 4.47 10.87
CA PRO A 174 1.78 4.24 12.26
C PRO A 174 0.60 4.03 13.21
N GLN A 175 -0.49 4.80 13.04
CA GLN A 175 -1.68 4.61 13.86
C GLN A 175 -2.38 3.27 13.59
N VAL A 176 -2.33 2.75 12.36
CA VAL A 176 -2.82 1.39 12.05
C VAL A 176 -1.96 0.36 12.81
N ALA A 177 -0.64 0.50 12.81
CA ALA A 177 0.25 -0.40 13.55
C ALA A 177 -0.06 -0.42 15.05
N GLU A 178 -0.19 0.77 15.66
CA GLU A 178 -0.54 0.92 17.08
C GLU A 178 -1.87 0.25 17.42
N LYS A 179 -2.92 0.46 16.62
CA LYS A 179 -4.25 -0.13 16.86
C LYS A 179 -4.30 -1.64 16.68
N LEU A 180 -3.36 -2.19 15.92
CA LEU A 180 -3.16 -3.63 15.75
C LEU A 180 -2.26 -4.22 16.85
N GLY A 181 -1.51 -3.39 17.58
CA GLY A 181 -0.44 -3.82 18.47
C GLY A 181 0.74 -4.43 17.72
N TRP A 182 0.99 -4.00 16.49
CA TRP A 182 2.02 -4.58 15.61
C TRP A 182 3.30 -3.71 15.60
N PRO A 183 4.49 -4.33 15.53
CA PRO A 183 5.71 -3.59 15.26
C PRO A 183 5.62 -2.84 13.93
N GLN A 184 6.34 -1.71 13.85
CA GLN A 184 6.37 -0.89 12.66
C GLN A 184 7.77 -0.44 12.25
N VAL A 185 7.97 -0.28 10.94
CA VAL A 185 9.14 0.39 10.38
C VAL A 185 8.69 1.48 9.41
N THR A 186 8.99 2.73 9.75
CA THR A 186 8.73 3.88 8.90
C THR A 186 9.95 4.26 8.06
N TYR A 187 9.75 5.10 7.04
CA TYR A 187 10.79 5.57 6.12
C TYR A 187 11.55 4.45 5.40
N ALA A 188 10.88 3.31 5.16
CA ALA A 188 11.48 2.19 4.47
C ALA A 188 11.83 2.57 3.01
N GLU A 189 13.10 2.38 2.65
CA GLU A 189 13.60 2.54 1.30
C GLU A 189 13.56 1.20 0.54
N SER A 190 13.89 0.09 1.22
CA SER A 190 13.81 -1.24 0.62
C SER A 190 13.65 -2.36 1.64
N ILE A 191 12.92 -3.40 1.26
CA ILE A 191 12.83 -4.65 2.03
C ILE A 191 13.92 -5.59 1.49
N LEU A 192 14.90 -5.90 2.33
CA LEU A 192 16.12 -6.62 1.95
C LEU A 192 15.91 -8.13 1.94
N SER A 193 15.27 -8.69 2.96
CA SER A 193 15.02 -10.14 3.08
C SER A 193 13.86 -10.43 4.05
N PHE A 194 13.33 -11.64 3.91
CA PHE A 194 12.37 -12.27 4.81
C PHE A 194 12.86 -13.68 5.15
N GLU A 195 13.25 -13.92 6.40
CA GLU A 195 13.82 -15.19 6.88
C GLU A 195 13.37 -15.42 8.33
N ASN A 196 13.04 -16.66 8.71
CA ASN A 196 12.65 -17.01 10.09
C ASN A 196 11.57 -16.10 10.70
N GLU A 197 10.53 -15.77 9.93
CA GLU A 197 9.44 -14.85 10.33
C GLU A 197 9.87 -13.40 10.62
N GLU A 198 11.08 -13.02 10.20
CA GLU A 198 11.67 -11.70 10.41
C GLU A 198 11.99 -11.02 9.08
N MET A 199 11.64 -9.73 8.98
CA MET A 199 11.92 -8.86 7.84
C MET A 199 13.15 -8.02 8.14
N THR A 200 14.12 -8.01 7.22
CA THR A 200 15.24 -7.06 7.25
C THR A 200 14.93 -5.89 6.31
N ILE A 201 14.93 -4.68 6.83
CA ILE A 201 14.46 -3.48 6.13
C ILE A 201 15.53 -2.41 6.20
N LYS A 202 15.80 -1.79 5.06
CA LYS A 202 16.63 -0.59 4.96
C LYS A 202 15.73 0.64 5.02
N ARG A 203 15.93 1.52 6.00
CA ARG A 203 15.23 2.81 6.09
C ARG A 203 16.19 3.98 5.95
N ARG A 204 15.74 5.05 5.32
CA ARG A 204 16.52 6.27 5.08
C ARG A 204 15.99 7.39 5.96
N LEU A 205 16.85 7.91 6.82
CA LEU A 205 16.61 9.06 7.67
C LEU A 205 17.38 10.27 7.13
N GLU A 206 17.17 11.44 7.71
CA GLU A 206 17.83 12.69 7.31
C GLU A 206 19.36 12.61 7.39
N HIS A 207 19.88 11.93 8.41
CA HIS A 207 21.32 11.85 8.69
C HIS A 207 21.94 10.49 8.38
N GLY A 208 21.23 9.59 7.70
CA GLY A 208 21.81 8.29 7.38
C GLY A 208 20.83 7.21 6.96
N ILE A 209 21.36 5.99 6.92
CA ILE A 209 20.63 4.79 6.54
C ILE A 209 20.76 3.81 7.69
N GLU A 210 19.65 3.22 8.08
CA GLU A 210 19.61 2.16 9.08
C GLU A 210 19.13 0.87 8.42
N VAL A 211 19.69 -0.26 8.87
CA VAL A 211 19.18 -1.59 8.57
C VAL A 211 18.60 -2.16 9.86
N VAL A 212 17.29 -2.36 9.86
CA VAL A 212 16.53 -2.81 11.03
C VAL A 212 15.86 -4.14 10.73
N ALA A 213 15.62 -4.94 11.78
CA ALA A 213 14.90 -6.19 11.70
C ALA A 213 13.59 -6.11 12.49
N GLY A 214 12.55 -6.79 12.02
CA GLY A 214 11.24 -6.83 12.68
C GLY A 214 10.47 -8.10 12.38
N LYS A 215 9.84 -8.67 13.42
CA LYS A 215 9.03 -9.89 13.31
C LYS A 215 7.65 -9.62 12.72
N LEU A 216 7.12 -10.57 11.96
CA LEU A 216 5.73 -10.56 11.51
C LEU A 216 4.76 -10.93 12.66
N PRO A 217 3.50 -10.46 12.63
CA PRO A 217 2.97 -9.49 11.66
C PRO A 217 3.47 -8.07 11.92
N MET A 218 3.62 -7.25 10.87
CA MET A 218 4.15 -5.90 11.00
C MET A 218 3.56 -4.90 10.01
N VAL A 219 3.79 -3.61 10.26
CA VAL A 219 3.44 -2.51 9.35
C VAL A 219 4.70 -1.81 8.84
N ILE A 220 4.78 -1.58 7.54
CA ILE A 220 5.88 -0.84 6.91
C ILE A 220 5.32 0.37 6.18
N THR A 221 5.90 1.55 6.38
CA THR A 221 5.61 2.71 5.52
C THR A 221 6.83 3.06 4.67
N VAL A 222 6.63 3.24 3.37
CA VAL A 222 7.71 3.56 2.43
C VAL A 222 7.70 5.03 2.03
N THR A 223 8.85 5.55 1.66
CA THR A 223 9.02 6.91 1.14
C THR A 223 9.15 6.91 -0.39
N ALA A 224 9.11 8.10 -0.99
CA ALA A 224 9.40 8.28 -2.42
C ALA A 224 10.82 7.85 -2.85
N SER A 225 11.76 7.63 -1.91
CA SER A 225 13.09 7.08 -2.21
C SER A 225 13.08 5.57 -2.45
N ALA A 226 11.99 4.87 -2.09
CA ALA A 226 11.83 3.47 -2.43
C ALA A 226 11.64 3.28 -3.95
N PRO A 227 11.96 2.10 -4.51
CA PRO A 227 11.78 1.81 -5.93
C PRO A 227 10.41 2.23 -6.47
N GLU A 228 10.40 2.86 -7.65
CA GLU A 228 9.18 3.25 -8.35
C GLU A 228 8.36 2.04 -8.79
N ALA A 229 7.03 2.21 -8.83
CA ALA A 229 6.14 1.15 -9.27
C ALA A 229 6.35 0.74 -10.72
N ARG A 230 6.51 -0.57 -10.94
CA ARG A 230 6.51 -1.15 -12.28
C ARG A 230 5.28 -0.71 -13.08
N PRO A 231 5.39 -0.53 -14.41
CA PRO A 231 4.26 -0.12 -15.24
C PRO A 231 3.13 -1.15 -15.23
N ARG A 232 1.95 -0.75 -15.72
CA ARG A 232 0.85 -1.68 -15.95
C ARG A 232 1.29 -2.81 -16.89
N ASN A 233 0.85 -4.02 -16.61
CA ASN A 233 1.08 -5.17 -17.48
C ASN A 233 -0.16 -5.40 -18.37
N ALA A 234 0.05 -5.53 -19.69
CA ALA A 234 -1.04 -5.68 -20.65
C ALA A 234 -1.92 -6.93 -20.39
N LYS A 235 -1.32 -8.04 -19.93
CA LYS A 235 -2.06 -9.28 -19.60
C LYS A 235 -2.92 -9.06 -18.36
N HIS A 236 -2.39 -8.40 -17.33
CA HIS A 236 -3.16 -8.08 -16.13
C HIS A 236 -4.27 -7.07 -16.41
N LEU A 237 -4.00 -6.05 -17.24
CA LEU A 237 -5.02 -5.11 -17.70
C LEU A 237 -6.16 -5.84 -18.39
N MET A 238 -5.87 -6.70 -19.36
CA MET A 238 -6.90 -7.47 -20.07
C MET A 238 -7.65 -8.44 -19.14
N LYS A 239 -6.95 -9.04 -18.16
CA LYS A 239 -7.55 -9.93 -17.17
C LYS A 239 -8.53 -9.19 -16.26
N PHE A 240 -8.21 -7.96 -15.84
CA PHE A 240 -8.91 -7.26 -14.76
C PHE A 240 -9.71 -6.01 -15.21
N LYS A 241 -9.74 -5.66 -16.50
CA LYS A 241 -10.47 -4.47 -17.01
C LYS A 241 -11.96 -4.42 -16.64
N HIS A 242 -12.56 -5.58 -16.38
CA HIS A 242 -13.96 -5.74 -15.97
C HIS A 242 -14.11 -5.96 -14.45
N ALA A 243 -13.05 -5.78 -13.66
CA ALA A 243 -13.17 -5.86 -12.21
C ALA A 243 -14.04 -4.70 -11.68
N ARG A 244 -15.05 -5.00 -10.87
CA ARG A 244 -16.06 -4.02 -10.42
C ARG A 244 -16.52 -4.34 -9.01
N THR A 245 -16.98 -3.29 -8.33
CA THR A 245 -17.75 -3.36 -7.10
C THR A 245 -19.21 -3.70 -7.36
N VAL A 246 -19.98 -3.99 -6.31
CA VAL A 246 -21.42 -4.27 -6.44
C VAL A 246 -22.17 -2.99 -6.84
N THR A 247 -21.80 -1.86 -6.23
CA THR A 247 -22.41 -0.56 -6.53
C THR A 247 -22.22 -0.15 -7.98
N GLU A 248 -21.02 -0.28 -8.55
CA GLU A 248 -20.75 0.06 -9.96
C GLU A 248 -21.61 -0.76 -10.95
N LEU A 249 -21.98 -1.99 -10.59
CA LEU A 249 -22.82 -2.85 -11.45
C LEU A 249 -24.28 -2.45 -11.39
N GLN A 250 -24.76 -1.96 -10.25
CA GLN A 250 -26.16 -1.52 -10.10
C GLN A 250 -26.44 -0.27 -10.94
N GLU A 251 -25.43 0.57 -11.12
CA GLU A 251 -25.51 1.75 -11.97
C GLU A 251 -25.44 1.42 -13.48
N GLN A 252 -24.94 0.22 -13.84
CA GLN A 252 -24.83 -0.21 -15.23
C GLN A 252 -25.96 -1.16 -15.62
N THR A 253 -26.86 -0.70 -16.48
CA THR A 253 -27.97 -1.47 -17.09
C THR A 253 -27.47 -2.51 -18.11
N SER A 254 -26.54 -3.39 -17.75
CA SER A 254 -25.81 -4.24 -18.70
C SER A 254 -25.53 -5.67 -18.21
N ASP A 255 -25.36 -6.59 -19.16
CA ASP A 255 -25.14 -8.04 -19.04
C ASP A 255 -23.88 -8.48 -18.23
N TYR A 256 -23.10 -7.53 -17.68
CA TYR A 256 -21.88 -7.79 -16.90
C TYR A 256 -22.10 -8.60 -15.62
N TYR A 257 -23.32 -8.66 -15.11
CA TYR A 257 -23.67 -9.47 -13.94
C TYR A 257 -23.33 -10.95 -14.11
N MET A 258 -23.49 -11.52 -15.31
CA MET A 258 -23.18 -12.94 -15.55
C MET A 258 -21.67 -13.22 -15.55
N GLU A 259 -20.84 -12.30 -16.05
CA GLU A 259 -19.39 -12.49 -16.09
C GLU A 259 -18.78 -12.58 -14.70
N LEU A 260 -19.25 -11.74 -13.76
CA LEU A 260 -18.78 -11.75 -12.36
C LEU A 260 -19.22 -13.00 -11.60
N GLN A 261 -20.45 -13.47 -11.82
CA GLN A 261 -20.91 -14.73 -11.22
C GLN A 261 -20.02 -15.91 -11.65
N SER A 262 -19.47 -15.86 -12.87
CA SER A 262 -18.55 -16.89 -13.36
C SER A 262 -17.08 -16.68 -12.96
N ARG A 263 -16.69 -15.47 -12.54
CA ARG A 263 -15.29 -15.06 -12.31
C ARG A 263 -15.15 -14.25 -11.02
N GLU A 264 -15.12 -14.95 -9.90
CA GLU A 264 -15.03 -14.35 -8.56
C GLU A 264 -13.84 -13.38 -8.40
N TYR A 265 -12.70 -13.64 -9.06
CA TYR A 265 -11.51 -12.79 -9.01
C TYR A 265 -11.68 -11.39 -9.62
N LEU A 266 -12.78 -11.13 -10.33
CA LEU A 266 -13.13 -9.80 -10.85
C LEU A 266 -13.95 -8.99 -9.84
N ARG A 267 -14.48 -9.64 -8.80
CA ARG A 267 -15.28 -8.94 -7.80
C ARG A 267 -14.36 -8.16 -6.86
N ILE A 268 -14.63 -6.87 -6.72
CA ILE A 268 -14.04 -6.00 -5.70
C ILE A 268 -15.05 -5.92 -4.55
N PRO A 269 -14.81 -6.56 -3.39
CA PRO A 269 -15.71 -6.47 -2.26
C PRO A 269 -15.80 -5.04 -1.74
N GLU A 270 -17.02 -4.62 -1.44
CA GLU A 270 -17.30 -3.40 -0.69
C GLU A 270 -17.61 -3.80 0.75
N TRP A 271 -16.84 -3.25 1.69
CA TRP A 271 -17.08 -3.43 3.12
C TRP A 271 -17.54 -2.12 3.73
N GLY A 272 -18.69 -2.15 4.39
CA GLY A 272 -19.19 -1.06 5.22
C GLY A 272 -18.83 -1.27 6.69
N VAL A 273 -19.44 -0.48 7.57
CA VAL A 273 -19.18 -0.57 9.03
C VAL A 273 -19.54 -1.95 9.60
N ALA A 274 -20.66 -2.52 9.16
CA ALA A 274 -21.13 -3.82 9.62
C ALA A 274 -20.22 -4.97 9.17
N ASP A 275 -19.58 -4.85 8.00
CA ASP A 275 -18.71 -5.90 7.50
C ASP A 275 -17.42 -6.04 8.32
N VAL A 276 -16.93 -4.96 8.91
CA VAL A 276 -15.67 -4.96 9.68
C VAL A 276 -15.89 -4.91 11.19
N ASP A 277 -17.13 -5.09 11.65
CA ASP A 277 -17.52 -5.05 13.07
C ASP A 277 -16.98 -3.80 13.80
N ALA A 278 -16.97 -2.65 13.10
CA ALA A 278 -16.39 -1.43 13.63
C ALA A 278 -17.37 -0.67 14.54
N ASP A 279 -16.83 -0.12 15.63
CA ASP A 279 -17.53 0.78 16.53
C ASP A 279 -17.81 2.12 15.83
N VAL A 280 -19.09 2.47 15.72
CA VAL A 280 -19.57 3.66 15.04
C VAL A 280 -19.04 4.94 15.69
N GLU A 281 -18.84 4.94 17.02
CA GLU A 281 -18.38 6.12 17.75
C GLU A 281 -16.93 6.49 17.41
N GLN A 282 -16.14 5.53 16.93
CA GLN A 282 -14.73 5.71 16.55
C GLN A 282 -14.55 6.02 15.06
N LEU A 283 -15.63 6.17 14.30
CA LEU A 283 -15.60 6.41 12.87
C LEU A 283 -15.98 7.83 12.50
N GLY A 284 -15.54 8.26 11.32
CA GLY A 284 -15.97 9.51 10.71
C GLY A 284 -15.64 10.73 11.55
N LEU A 285 -16.40 11.80 11.30
CA LEU A 285 -16.27 13.05 12.04
C LEU A 285 -16.52 12.90 13.56
N SER A 286 -17.37 11.95 13.96
CA SER A 286 -17.66 11.65 15.37
C SER A 286 -16.45 11.11 16.12
N GLY A 287 -15.76 10.13 15.53
CA GLY A 287 -14.55 9.53 16.10
C GLY A 287 -13.28 10.34 15.87
N SER A 288 -13.38 11.48 15.19
CA SER A 288 -12.26 12.35 14.88
C SER A 288 -11.99 13.35 16.01
N PRO A 289 -10.88 13.21 16.77
CA PRO A 289 -10.49 14.21 17.76
C PRO A 289 -10.11 15.55 17.11
N THR A 290 -9.58 15.53 15.88
CA THR A 290 -9.21 16.75 15.16
C THR A 290 -10.29 17.15 14.16
N LYS A 291 -10.53 18.46 14.03
CA LYS A 291 -11.54 19.03 13.12
C LYS A 291 -10.95 20.25 12.42
N VAL A 292 -10.94 20.21 11.08
CA VAL A 292 -10.48 21.35 10.27
C VAL A 292 -11.49 22.48 10.39
N LYS A 293 -11.11 23.56 11.08
CA LYS A 293 -12.01 24.70 11.35
C LYS A 293 -12.09 25.68 10.17
N LYS A 294 -10.95 25.92 9.51
CA LYS A 294 -10.82 26.90 8.42
C LYS A 294 -9.73 26.43 7.46
N ILE A 295 -9.92 26.71 6.18
CA ILE A 295 -8.95 26.46 5.11
C ILE A 295 -8.71 27.81 4.42
N ASP A 296 -7.45 28.17 4.24
CA ASP A 296 -7.03 29.41 3.58
C ASP A 296 -6.18 29.05 2.36
N ASN A 297 -6.46 29.69 1.22
CA ASN A 297 -5.64 29.51 0.02
C ASN A 297 -4.44 30.45 0.06
N VAL A 298 -3.23 29.90 0.10
CA VAL A 298 -2.00 30.69 0.00
C VAL A 298 -1.65 30.86 -1.47
N VAL A 299 -2.09 31.97 -2.05
CA VAL A 299 -1.64 32.37 -3.39
C VAL A 299 -0.29 33.04 -3.25
N PHE A 300 0.78 32.34 -3.65
CA PHE A 300 2.11 32.94 -3.75
C PHE A 300 2.10 33.97 -4.88
N ALA A 301 1.84 35.24 -4.56
CA ALA A 301 2.12 36.33 -5.46
C ALA A 301 3.65 36.52 -5.49
N ALA A 302 4.27 36.27 -6.65
CA ALA A 302 5.63 36.74 -6.89
C ALA A 302 5.61 38.27 -6.73
N LYS A 303 6.18 38.78 -5.63
CA LYS A 303 6.21 40.22 -5.38
C LYS A 303 7.21 40.88 -6.31
N GLU A 304 8.40 40.29 -6.44
CA GLU A 304 9.49 40.77 -7.28
C GLU A 304 10.31 39.58 -7.80
N ALA A 305 10.77 39.67 -9.04
CA ALA A 305 11.78 38.77 -9.59
C ALA A 305 12.98 39.63 -10.00
N LYS A 306 14.15 39.37 -9.41
CA LYS A 306 15.40 40.06 -9.75
C LYS A 306 16.27 39.14 -10.59
N ARG A 307 16.88 39.69 -11.64
CA ARG A 307 17.86 39.00 -12.47
C ARG A 307 19.23 39.57 -12.15
N LEU A 308 20.09 38.73 -11.60
CA LEU A 308 21.45 39.08 -11.23
C LEU A 308 22.44 38.61 -12.31
N SER A 309 23.56 39.30 -12.43
CA SER A 309 24.67 38.93 -13.31
C SER A 309 25.69 38.04 -12.57
N SER A 310 26.79 37.68 -13.26
CA SER A 310 27.92 36.95 -12.67
C SER A 310 28.96 37.87 -12.02
N GLU A 311 28.71 39.17 -11.94
CA GLU A 311 29.62 40.12 -11.30
C GLU A 311 29.66 39.91 -9.78
N ASP A 312 30.84 40.08 -9.18
CA ASP A 312 31.06 39.82 -7.75
C ASP A 312 30.13 40.63 -6.83
N THR A 313 29.76 41.84 -7.23
CA THR A 313 28.83 42.69 -6.47
C THR A 313 27.42 42.14 -6.40
N ASP A 314 26.95 41.51 -7.48
CA ASP A 314 25.61 40.92 -7.56
C ASP A 314 25.55 39.64 -6.72
N ILE A 315 26.64 38.86 -6.74
CA ILE A 315 26.80 37.66 -5.92
C ILE A 315 26.85 38.04 -4.43
N GLU A 316 27.65 39.04 -4.06
CA GLU A 316 27.76 39.49 -2.67
C GLU A 316 26.41 40.03 -2.15
N TRP A 317 25.69 40.78 -2.98
CA TRP A 317 24.35 41.26 -2.65
C TRP A 317 23.36 40.10 -2.44
N LEU A 318 23.37 39.10 -3.33
CA LEU A 318 22.53 37.91 -3.21
C LEU A 318 22.77 37.17 -1.89
N ILE A 319 24.03 36.93 -1.55
CA ILE A 319 24.38 36.21 -0.32
C ILE A 319 23.89 36.99 0.91
N LYS A 320 24.09 38.31 0.95
CA LYS A 320 23.61 39.17 2.04
C LYS A 320 22.08 39.14 2.16
N GLU A 321 21.37 39.20 1.04
CA GLU A 321 19.90 39.14 1.04
C GLU A 321 19.39 37.77 1.51
N LEU A 322 19.99 36.67 1.04
CA LEU A 322 19.62 35.32 1.45
C LEU A 322 19.89 35.07 2.94
N MET A 323 20.99 35.59 3.50
CA MET A 323 21.27 35.52 4.93
C MET A 323 20.28 36.35 5.74
N ALA A 324 20.01 37.59 5.33
CA ALA A 324 19.06 38.47 6.02
C ALA A 324 17.63 37.90 6.02
N ASN A 325 17.26 37.18 4.95
CA ASN A 325 15.97 36.52 4.82
C ASN A 325 15.95 35.08 5.38
N HIS A 326 17.00 34.65 6.10
CA HIS A 326 17.11 33.29 6.68
C HIS A 326 16.89 32.16 5.66
N THR A 327 17.29 32.39 4.41
CA THR A 327 17.25 31.37 3.36
C THR A 327 18.52 30.52 3.38
N ILE A 328 19.66 31.11 3.76
CA ILE A 328 20.92 30.40 4.03
C ILE A 328 21.55 30.93 5.34
N GLY A 329 22.09 30.02 6.15
CA GLY A 329 22.65 30.35 7.47
C GLY A 329 21.58 30.57 8.54
#